data_AF-E5YKG0-F1
#
_entry.id   AF-E5YKG0-F1
#
_cell.length_a   1.000
_cell.length_b   1.000
_cell.length_c   1.000
_cell.angle_alpha   90.00
_cell.angle_beta   90.00
_cell.angle_gamma   90.00
#
_symmetry.space_group_name_H-M   'P 1'
#
loop_
_entity.id
_entity.type
_entity.pdbx_description
1 polymer ?
#
loop_
_entity_poly.entity_id
_entity_poly.type
_entity_poly.pdbx_seq_one_letter_code
_entity_poly.pdbx_strand_id
1 'polypeptide(L)'
;MKILKGAPFYCYHLDYDYLSFIERLLIKPKYERPGFYQGMFNEDFPRVFHSARRKVNNMFNIESNDEGLTQKLLGNVHTRNRQHSVDDTIRELIEEIAQSLVWFGRTHYFVHNIYEQDKVFIRSLNPNGLFRFFSAFFQFVPKRIESHIDRENEMLSRELRILDKTKLMCFEMPRSLRIMLSKQNRILAVLDKHQFDSTKFFAQVTHENPYPKKHFDFHIWKNIQERTLYSATRKTGWNARNYDSNKRSDFFLCYQLIRFRRNQLVLRDYILLQLGKELTKAGRELNLDFYVSISPGSDLPQIDELDDLESKLSKEEISFTEVLDYCYER
;
A
#
# COMPACT_ATOMS: atom_id res chain seq x y z
N MET A 1 0.69 -9.04 32.15
CA MET A 1 1.03 -9.29 30.74
C MET A 1 0.87 -10.78 30.51
N LYS A 2 0.01 -11.21 29.59
CA LYS A 2 -0.21 -12.62 29.25
C LYS A 2 0.64 -12.98 28.04
N ILE A 3 1.32 -14.14 28.06
CA ILE A 3 2.03 -14.67 26.90
C ILE A 3 1.21 -15.85 26.39
N LEU A 4 0.83 -15.80 25.12
CA LEU A 4 -0.01 -16.81 24.50
C LEU A 4 0.67 -17.34 23.25
N LYS A 5 0.58 -18.64 23.00
CA LYS A 5 0.94 -19.25 21.71
C LYS A 5 -0.35 -19.60 21.00
N GLY A 6 -0.57 -19.10 19.78
CA GLY A 6 -1.80 -19.40 19.06
C GLY A 6 -2.16 -18.37 18.00
N ALA A 7 -3.44 -18.39 17.61
CA ALA A 7 -3.97 -17.52 16.56
C ALA A 7 -3.77 -16.02 16.89
N PRO A 8 -3.49 -15.19 15.89
CA PRO A 8 -3.36 -13.76 16.11
C PRO A 8 -4.70 -13.13 16.46
N PHE A 9 -4.64 -11.94 17.03
CA PHE A 9 -5.79 -11.12 17.34
C PHE A 9 -6.05 -10.13 16.20
N TYR A 10 -7.27 -10.11 15.65
CA TYR A 10 -7.53 -9.44 14.37
C TYR A 10 -8.04 -8.01 14.49
N CYS A 11 -8.91 -7.73 15.47
CA CYS A 11 -9.60 -6.45 15.58
C CYS A 11 -9.59 -5.99 17.02
N TYR A 12 -9.04 -4.80 17.26
CA TYR A 12 -9.29 -4.04 18.48
C TYR A 12 -9.32 -2.56 18.15
N HIS A 13 -10.22 -1.84 18.82
CA HIS A 13 -10.17 -0.39 18.85
C HIS A 13 -9.02 0.03 19.76
N LEU A 14 -8.12 0.85 19.22
CA LEU A 14 -6.98 1.41 19.92
C LEU A 14 -7.36 2.80 20.38
N ASP A 15 -7.60 2.95 21.67
CA ASP A 15 -7.67 4.28 22.27
C ASP A 15 -6.25 4.77 22.58
N TYR A 16 -5.76 5.68 21.74
CA TYR A 16 -4.38 6.16 21.74
C TYR A 16 -4.03 6.98 22.99
N ASP A 17 -5.05 7.52 23.66
CA ASP A 17 -4.86 8.33 24.87
C ASP A 17 -4.43 7.47 26.06
N TYR A 18 -4.73 6.16 26.02
CA TYR A 18 -4.38 5.20 27.08
C TYR A 18 -3.09 4.39 26.80
N LEU A 19 -2.38 4.65 25.70
CA LEU A 19 -1.12 3.95 25.40
C LEU A 19 0.04 4.52 26.22
N SER A 20 0.68 3.65 27.02
CA SER A 20 1.93 3.96 27.71
C SER A 20 3.10 4.18 26.73
N PHE A 21 4.19 4.77 27.21
CA PHE A 21 5.39 5.06 26.39
C PHE A 21 5.94 3.83 25.64
N ILE A 22 6.00 2.67 26.31
CA ILE A 22 6.45 1.40 25.69
C ILE A 22 5.48 0.95 24.60
N GLU A 23 4.17 1.12 24.84
CA GLU A 23 3.14 0.77 23.86
C GLU A 23 3.22 1.69 22.63
N ARG A 24 3.52 2.97 22.81
CA ARG A 24 3.75 3.93 21.70
C ARG A 24 5.00 3.60 20.87
N LEU A 25 6.00 2.94 21.46
CA LEU A 25 7.20 2.50 20.74
C LEU A 25 6.89 1.30 19.82
N LEU A 26 6.12 0.33 20.32
CA LEU A 26 5.77 -0.92 19.62
C LEU A 26 4.58 -0.76 18.67
N ILE A 27 3.65 0.13 19.03
CA ILE A 27 2.46 0.47 18.28
C ILE A 27 2.65 1.90 17.80
N LYS A 28 3.14 2.05 16.57
CA LYS A 28 3.20 3.38 15.96
C LYS A 28 1.78 3.94 15.89
N PRO A 29 1.47 5.09 16.51
CA PRO A 29 0.19 5.75 16.34
C PRO A 29 0.10 6.20 14.89
N LYS A 30 -0.56 5.38 14.06
CA LYS A 30 -0.56 5.50 12.61
C LYS A 30 -1.84 6.12 12.03
N TYR A 31 -2.68 6.67 12.91
CA TYR A 31 -3.75 7.56 12.52
C TYR A 31 -3.36 9.04 12.62
N GLU A 32 -2.06 9.38 12.62
CA GLU A 32 -1.67 10.65 12.03
C GLU A 32 -2.07 10.56 10.55
N ARG A 33 -3.22 11.14 10.21
CA ARG A 33 -3.71 11.23 8.84
C ARG A 33 -2.51 11.67 7.98
N PRO A 34 -2.20 10.95 6.89
CA PRO A 34 -1.11 11.38 6.02
C PRO A 34 -1.38 12.84 5.63
N GLY A 35 -0.31 13.63 5.57
CA GLY A 35 -0.41 14.99 5.08
C GLY A 35 -0.96 15.01 3.64
N PHE A 36 -1.31 16.18 3.13
CA PHE A 36 -2.03 16.32 1.88
C PHE A 36 -1.38 15.58 0.68
N TYR A 37 -0.11 15.84 0.41
CA TYR A 37 0.61 15.19 -0.68
C TYR A 37 0.86 13.72 -0.39
N GLN A 38 1.24 13.37 0.85
CA GLN A 38 1.43 11.97 1.21
C GLN A 38 0.13 11.16 1.06
N GLY A 39 -1.02 11.76 1.41
CA GLY A 39 -2.33 11.16 1.33
C GLY A 39 -2.72 10.87 -0.11
N MET A 40 -2.63 11.87 -1.00
CA MET A 40 -2.91 11.67 -2.43
C MET A 40 -1.97 10.65 -3.06
N PHE A 41 -0.66 10.69 -2.75
CA PHE A 41 0.28 9.69 -3.24
C PHE A 41 -0.09 8.28 -2.78
N ASN A 42 -0.48 8.13 -1.51
CA ASN A 42 -0.91 6.86 -0.92
C ASN A 42 -2.25 6.35 -1.46
N GLU A 43 -3.03 7.19 -2.13
CA GLU A 43 -4.24 6.80 -2.85
C GLU A 43 -3.95 6.41 -4.30
N ASP A 44 -2.96 7.06 -4.93
CA ASP A 44 -2.65 6.90 -6.35
C ASP A 44 -1.71 5.71 -6.60
N PHE A 45 -0.61 5.61 -5.85
CA PHE A 45 0.44 4.62 -6.11
C PHE A 45 -0.04 3.15 -6.00
N PRO A 46 -0.88 2.77 -5.02
CA PRO A 46 -1.41 1.40 -4.92
C PRO A 46 -2.33 0.95 -6.05
N ARG A 47 -2.82 1.87 -6.90
CA ARG A 47 -3.74 1.56 -8.01
C ARG A 47 -2.98 0.90 -9.17
N VAL A 48 -2.54 -0.32 -8.94
CA VAL A 48 -1.73 -1.08 -9.91
C VAL A 48 -2.57 -1.60 -11.08
N PHE A 49 -3.89 -1.70 -10.92
CA PHE A 49 -4.85 -1.94 -12.00
C PHE A 49 -5.70 -0.69 -12.25
N HIS A 50 -6.05 -0.41 -13.51
CA HIS A 50 -7.01 0.64 -13.84
C HIS A 50 -8.43 0.09 -14.04
N SER A 51 -9.43 0.91 -13.71
CA SER A 51 -10.85 0.49 -13.61
C SER A 51 -11.50 0.07 -14.94
N ALA A 52 -10.86 0.33 -16.08
CA ALA A 52 -11.44 0.10 -17.41
C ALA A 52 -11.56 -1.39 -17.77
N ARG A 53 -10.70 -2.27 -17.23
CA ARG A 53 -10.64 -3.70 -17.58
C ARG A 53 -11.31 -4.64 -16.56
N ARG A 54 -12.50 -4.28 -16.05
CA ARG A 54 -13.24 -5.12 -15.09
C ARG A 54 -13.73 -6.49 -15.63
N LYS A 55 -13.59 -6.78 -16.93
CA LYS A 55 -14.17 -7.97 -17.58
C LYS A 55 -13.16 -8.77 -18.43
N VAL A 56 -11.89 -8.74 -18.08
CA VAL A 56 -10.93 -9.67 -18.71
C VAL A 56 -10.97 -10.97 -17.92
N ASN A 57 -11.48 -12.04 -18.51
CA ASN A 57 -11.26 -13.39 -17.99
C ASN A 57 -9.83 -13.78 -18.36
N ASN A 58 -9.10 -14.45 -17.45
CA ASN A 58 -7.70 -14.86 -17.59
C ASN A 58 -6.70 -13.71 -17.50
N MET A 59 -6.86 -12.82 -16.52
CA MET A 59 -5.90 -11.73 -16.24
C MET A 59 -4.54 -12.26 -15.78
N PHE A 60 -4.50 -13.43 -15.15
CA PHE A 60 -3.30 -14.00 -14.56
C PHE A 60 -3.03 -15.39 -15.12
N ASN A 61 -1.74 -15.69 -15.33
CA ASN A 61 -1.29 -17.03 -15.62
C ASN A 61 -0.97 -17.72 -14.29
N ILE A 62 -1.75 -18.76 -13.97
CA ILE A 62 -1.58 -19.58 -12.76
C ILE A 62 -1.06 -20.94 -13.17
N GLU A 63 0.17 -21.27 -12.77
CA GLU A 63 0.77 -22.58 -12.98
C GLU A 63 0.77 -23.31 -11.64
N SER A 64 0.09 -24.47 -11.55
CA SER A 64 0.06 -25.28 -10.35
C SER A 64 0.08 -26.77 -10.68
N ASN A 65 0.65 -27.56 -9.77
CA ASN A 65 0.56 -29.01 -9.82
C ASN A 65 -0.70 -29.57 -9.13
N ASP A 66 -1.50 -28.71 -8.48
CA ASP A 66 -2.76 -29.07 -7.84
C ASP A 66 -3.75 -27.90 -7.93
N GLU A 67 -4.57 -27.91 -8.99
CA GLU A 67 -5.57 -26.87 -9.24
C GLU A 67 -6.64 -26.83 -8.14
N GLY A 68 -7.02 -27.98 -7.59
CA GLY A 68 -8.04 -28.08 -6.55
C GLY A 68 -7.60 -27.40 -5.25
N LEU A 69 -6.35 -27.65 -4.83
CA LEU A 69 -5.78 -26.98 -3.67
C LEU A 69 -5.58 -25.48 -3.92
N THR A 70 -5.19 -25.09 -5.13
CA THR A 70 -5.06 -23.66 -5.51
C THR A 70 -6.39 -22.93 -5.42
N GLN A 71 -7.46 -23.49 -5.99
CA GLN A 71 -8.81 -22.92 -5.89
C GLN A 71 -9.29 -22.83 -4.44
N LYS A 72 -8.97 -23.82 -3.61
CA LYS A 72 -9.34 -23.83 -2.20
C LYS A 72 -8.63 -22.75 -1.37
N LEU A 73 -7.35 -22.49 -1.66
CA LEU A 73 -6.57 -21.43 -1.01
C LEU A 73 -7.06 -20.03 -1.43
N LEU A 74 -7.40 -19.84 -2.71
CA LEU A 74 -7.85 -18.56 -3.24
C LEU A 74 -9.34 -18.29 -2.96
N GLY A 75 -10.21 -19.29 -3.03
CA GLY A 75 -11.66 -19.14 -2.91
C GLY A 75 -12.17 -18.75 -1.51
N ASN A 76 -11.33 -18.87 -0.49
CA ASN A 76 -11.66 -18.57 0.91
C ASN A 76 -10.89 -17.36 1.46
N VAL A 77 -10.21 -16.60 0.60
CA VAL A 77 -9.66 -15.29 0.97
C VAL A 77 -10.83 -14.37 1.29
N HIS A 78 -10.89 -13.85 2.52
CA HIS A 78 -11.91 -12.86 2.89
C HIS A 78 -11.63 -11.53 2.20
N THR A 79 -12.03 -11.39 0.94
CA THR A 79 -12.09 -10.09 0.28
C THR A 79 -13.45 -9.43 0.55
N ARG A 80 -13.56 -8.13 0.26
CA ARG A 80 -14.74 -7.32 0.63
C ARG A 80 -16.03 -7.72 -0.11
N ASN A 81 -15.95 -8.54 -1.17
CA ASN A 81 -17.07 -8.89 -2.04
C ASN A 81 -17.32 -10.41 -2.12
N ARG A 82 -18.59 -10.82 -2.20
CA ARG A 82 -19.04 -12.20 -1.94
C ARG A 82 -19.07 -13.16 -3.14
N GLN A 83 -18.82 -12.72 -4.38
CA GLN A 83 -18.91 -13.58 -5.57
C GLN A 83 -17.96 -13.11 -6.68
N HIS A 84 -16.72 -13.58 -6.66
CA HIS A 84 -15.66 -13.15 -7.59
C HIS A 84 -14.97 -14.36 -8.21
N SER A 85 -14.54 -14.21 -9.47
CA SER A 85 -13.67 -15.19 -10.14
C SER A 85 -12.32 -15.28 -9.41
N VAL A 86 -11.53 -16.32 -9.67
CA VAL A 86 -10.17 -16.45 -9.11
C VAL A 86 -9.32 -15.22 -9.44
N ASP A 87 -9.43 -14.70 -10.66
CA ASP A 87 -8.75 -13.49 -11.10
C ASP A 87 -9.19 -12.25 -10.32
N ASP A 88 -10.48 -12.07 -10.10
CA ASP A 88 -10.99 -10.95 -9.31
C ASP A 88 -10.48 -11.02 -7.87
N THR A 89 -10.41 -12.21 -7.26
CA THR A 89 -9.84 -12.41 -5.92
C THR A 89 -8.35 -12.07 -5.89
N ILE A 90 -7.57 -12.53 -6.88
CA ILE A 90 -6.15 -12.18 -7.00
C ILE A 90 -5.97 -10.67 -7.17
N ARG A 91 -6.76 -10.04 -8.04
CA ARG A 91 -6.72 -8.58 -8.27
C ARG A 91 -7.00 -7.80 -6.99
N GLU A 92 -8.09 -8.10 -6.29
CA GLU A 92 -8.45 -7.43 -5.03
C GLU A 92 -7.37 -7.64 -3.96
N LEU A 93 -6.83 -8.86 -3.85
CA LEU A 93 -5.76 -9.16 -2.90
C LEU A 93 -4.48 -8.38 -3.22
N ILE A 94 -4.11 -8.26 -4.48
CA ILE A 94 -2.94 -7.47 -4.91
C ILE A 94 -3.14 -5.99 -4.58
N GLU A 95 -4.33 -5.42 -4.83
CA GLU A 95 -4.62 -4.02 -4.51
C GLU A 95 -4.57 -3.78 -2.99
N GLU A 96 -5.12 -4.70 -2.19
CA GLU A 96 -5.07 -4.62 -0.72
C GLU A 96 -3.63 -4.72 -0.19
N ILE A 97 -2.83 -5.65 -0.75
CA ILE A 97 -1.42 -5.77 -0.42
C ILE A 97 -0.67 -4.50 -0.84
N ALA A 98 -0.86 -4.00 -2.05
CA ALA A 98 -0.22 -2.79 -2.55
C ALA A 98 -0.53 -1.59 -1.65
N GLN A 99 -1.80 -1.42 -1.27
CA GLN A 99 -2.26 -0.38 -0.35
C GLN A 99 -1.55 -0.49 0.99
N SER A 100 -1.51 -1.70 1.55
CA SER A 100 -0.85 -1.97 2.83
C SER A 100 0.66 -1.77 2.76
N LEU A 101 1.30 -2.14 1.65
CA LEU A 101 2.73 -1.94 1.44
C LEU A 101 3.09 -0.45 1.33
N VAL A 102 2.29 0.37 0.65
CA VAL A 102 2.55 1.81 0.56
C VAL A 102 2.40 2.49 1.92
N TRP A 103 1.40 2.10 2.71
CA TRP A 103 1.16 2.68 4.03
C TRP A 103 2.11 2.16 5.12
N PHE A 104 2.45 0.87 5.09
CA PHE A 104 3.15 0.20 6.18
C PHE A 104 4.53 -0.33 5.82
N GLY A 105 4.86 -0.44 4.53
CA GLY A 105 6.09 -1.04 4.02
C GLY A 105 6.11 -2.57 4.07
N ARG A 106 5.15 -3.17 4.79
CA ARG A 106 4.99 -4.61 5.01
C ARG A 106 3.53 -4.92 5.35
N THR A 107 3.07 -6.10 4.98
CA THR A 107 1.76 -6.62 5.41
C THR A 107 1.86 -8.12 5.70
N HIS A 108 1.00 -8.60 6.58
CA HIS A 108 0.98 -10.01 6.99
C HIS A 108 -0.43 -10.56 6.90
N TYR A 109 -0.56 -11.81 6.47
CA TYR A 109 -1.81 -12.55 6.50
C TYR A 109 -1.61 -13.82 7.30
N PHE A 110 -2.67 -14.29 7.95
CA PHE A 110 -2.65 -15.54 8.70
C PHE A 110 -3.56 -16.56 8.04
N VAL A 111 -3.05 -17.78 7.89
CA VAL A 111 -3.73 -18.92 7.30
C VAL A 111 -4.35 -19.77 8.39
N HIS A 112 -5.66 -19.97 8.33
CA HIS A 112 -6.40 -20.89 9.20
C HIS A 112 -6.79 -22.13 8.44
N ASN A 113 -6.38 -23.29 8.92
CA ASN A 113 -6.87 -24.57 8.43
C ASN A 113 -7.96 -25.05 9.39
N ILE A 114 -9.21 -25.08 8.93
CA ILE A 114 -10.32 -25.70 9.65
C ILE A 114 -10.45 -27.13 9.12
N TYR A 115 -9.77 -28.07 9.79
CA TYR A 115 -9.72 -29.48 9.38
C TYR A 115 -11.12 -30.11 9.30
N GLU A 116 -12.07 -29.69 10.14
CA GLU A 116 -13.43 -30.22 10.19
C GLU A 116 -14.27 -29.90 8.94
N GLN A 117 -13.99 -28.77 8.27
CA GLN A 117 -14.75 -28.32 7.09
C GLN A 117 -13.94 -28.41 5.81
N ASP A 118 -12.70 -28.88 5.91
CA ASP A 118 -11.72 -28.86 4.83
C ASP A 118 -11.60 -27.47 4.17
N LYS A 119 -11.62 -26.40 4.98
CA LYS A 119 -11.55 -25.00 4.51
C LYS A 119 -10.28 -24.32 5.01
N VAL A 120 -9.68 -23.50 4.14
CA VAL A 120 -8.50 -22.70 4.46
C VAL A 120 -8.86 -21.23 4.37
N PHE A 121 -8.78 -20.47 5.45
CA PHE A 121 -9.08 -19.03 5.43
C PHE A 121 -7.82 -18.20 5.52
N ILE A 122 -7.69 -17.20 4.64
CA ILE A 122 -6.61 -16.22 4.68
C ILE A 122 -7.18 -14.91 5.20
N ARG A 123 -6.64 -14.41 6.32
CA ARG A 123 -7.10 -13.17 6.95
C ARG A 123 -5.96 -12.18 7.14
N SER A 124 -6.18 -10.94 6.70
CA SER A 124 -5.23 -9.84 6.90
C SER A 124 -4.98 -9.57 8.38
N LEU A 125 -3.73 -9.36 8.75
CA LEU A 125 -3.35 -8.92 10.09
C LEU A 125 -3.04 -7.44 10.10
N ASN A 126 -3.45 -6.78 11.19
CA ASN A 126 -3.02 -5.41 11.42
C ASN A 126 -1.48 -5.40 11.61
N PRO A 127 -0.71 -4.65 10.79
CA PRO A 127 0.74 -4.57 10.91
C PRO A 127 1.21 -3.90 12.23
N ASN A 128 0.32 -3.24 12.96
CA ASN A 128 0.62 -2.61 14.25
C ASN A 128 0.87 -3.66 15.34
N GLY A 129 1.91 -3.46 16.15
CA GLY A 129 2.28 -4.41 17.21
C GLY A 129 2.88 -5.73 16.70
N LEU A 130 2.94 -5.97 15.39
CA LEU A 130 3.64 -7.11 14.81
C LEU A 130 5.14 -6.83 14.66
N PHE A 131 5.97 -7.69 15.22
CA PHE A 131 7.41 -7.62 15.04
C PHE A 131 8.04 -9.00 15.01
N ARG A 132 9.18 -9.07 14.33
CA ARG A 132 10.01 -10.28 14.26
C ARG A 132 11.17 -10.11 15.22
N PHE A 133 11.37 -11.09 16.09
CA PHE A 133 12.54 -11.18 16.95
C PHE A 133 13.17 -12.55 16.74
N PHE A 134 14.42 -12.57 16.28
CA PHE A 134 15.07 -13.75 15.69
C PHE A 134 14.19 -14.41 14.60
N SER A 135 13.87 -15.70 14.74
CA SER A 135 13.06 -16.47 13.81
C SER A 135 11.57 -16.48 14.15
N ALA A 136 11.17 -15.89 15.28
CA ALA A 136 9.80 -15.90 15.78
C ALA A 136 9.06 -14.59 15.49
N PHE A 137 7.77 -14.72 15.18
CA PHE A 137 6.87 -13.60 14.97
C PHE A 137 6.03 -13.38 16.22
N PHE A 138 5.99 -12.12 16.67
CA PHE A 138 5.26 -11.72 17.85
C PHE A 138 4.21 -10.67 17.49
N GLN A 139 3.03 -10.81 18.08
CA GLN A 139 2.01 -9.78 18.09
C GLN A 139 1.86 -9.24 19.50
N PHE A 140 2.14 -7.95 19.66
CA PHE A 140 1.85 -7.22 20.88
C PHE A 140 0.45 -6.61 20.81
N VAL A 141 -0.43 -7.07 21.69
CA VAL A 141 -1.78 -6.53 21.87
C VAL A 141 -1.77 -5.69 23.15
N PRO A 142 -2.03 -4.37 23.06
CA PRO A 142 -2.02 -3.49 24.21
C PRO A 142 -3.20 -3.75 25.14
N LYS A 143 -3.19 -3.05 26.28
CA LYS A 143 -4.35 -3.00 27.17
C LYS A 143 -5.54 -2.41 26.41
N ARG A 144 -6.71 -3.03 26.53
CA ARG A 144 -7.93 -2.61 25.83
C ARG A 144 -9.14 -2.80 26.73
N ILE A 145 -10.18 -2.02 26.45
CA ILE A 145 -11.49 -2.18 27.06
C ILE A 145 -12.36 -2.88 26.03
N GLU A 146 -12.91 -4.02 26.37
CA GLU A 146 -13.89 -4.70 25.52
C GLU A 146 -15.29 -4.29 25.98
N SER A 147 -15.97 -3.53 25.12
CA SER A 147 -17.33 -3.09 25.40
C SER A 147 -18.31 -4.20 25.06
N HIS A 148 -19.08 -4.65 26.04
CA HIS A 148 -20.15 -5.61 25.85
C HIS A 148 -21.49 -4.89 25.91
N ILE A 149 -22.44 -5.28 25.05
CA ILE A 149 -23.79 -4.69 25.04
C ILE A 149 -24.55 -5.10 26.32
N ASP A 150 -24.31 -6.33 26.79
CA ASP A 150 -25.08 -6.95 27.89
C ASP A 150 -24.29 -7.12 29.20
N ARG A 151 -23.04 -6.64 29.26
CA ARG A 151 -22.16 -6.80 30.43
C ARG A 151 -21.31 -5.56 30.65
N GLU A 152 -20.84 -5.37 31.88
CA GLU A 152 -19.86 -4.32 32.16
C GLU A 152 -18.60 -4.50 31.31
N ASN A 153 -18.05 -3.37 30.90
CA ASN A 153 -16.86 -3.33 30.07
C ASN A 153 -15.69 -4.01 30.80
N GLU A 154 -15.10 -5.03 30.18
CA GLU A 154 -13.97 -5.75 30.78
C GLU A 154 -12.64 -5.10 30.37
N MET A 155 -11.78 -4.84 31.36
CA MET A 155 -10.44 -4.32 31.11
C MET A 155 -9.46 -5.46 30.87
N LEU A 156 -9.15 -5.72 29.60
CA LEU A 156 -8.24 -6.79 29.21
C LEU A 156 -6.77 -6.36 29.33
N SER A 157 -5.99 -7.22 29.98
CA SER A 157 -4.55 -7.02 30.16
C SER A 157 -3.77 -7.16 28.84
N ARG A 158 -2.58 -6.55 28.78
CA ARG A 158 -1.62 -6.71 27.67
C ARG A 158 -1.36 -8.18 27.34
N GLU A 159 -1.35 -8.51 26.05
CA GLU A 159 -1.02 -9.84 25.54
C GLU A 159 0.17 -9.78 24.58
N LEU A 160 1.07 -10.75 24.71
CA LEU A 160 2.11 -11.02 23.72
C LEU A 160 1.80 -12.38 23.11
N ARG A 161 1.46 -12.40 21.81
CA ARG A 161 1.14 -13.63 21.09
C ARG A 161 2.32 -14.06 20.23
N ILE A 162 2.73 -15.32 20.37
CA ILE A 162 3.73 -15.96 19.50
C ILE A 162 2.98 -16.61 18.35
N LEU A 163 3.26 -16.13 17.13
CA LEU A 163 2.59 -16.57 15.92
C LEU A 163 3.37 -17.70 15.26
N ASP A 164 2.63 -18.64 14.68
CA ASP A 164 3.22 -19.70 13.88
C ASP A 164 3.73 -19.13 12.55
N LYS A 165 5.02 -19.36 12.26
CA LYS A 165 5.67 -18.87 11.05
C LYS A 165 5.17 -19.60 9.80
N THR A 166 4.77 -20.86 9.91
CA THR A 166 4.31 -21.65 8.75
C THR A 166 3.00 -21.11 8.20
N LYS A 167 2.10 -20.68 9.11
CA LYS A 167 0.79 -20.10 8.82
C LYS A 167 0.80 -18.61 8.53
N LEU A 168 1.96 -17.95 8.62
CA LEU A 168 2.08 -16.52 8.39
C LEU A 168 2.57 -16.25 6.97
N MET A 169 1.77 -15.54 6.18
CA MET A 169 2.19 -15.00 4.89
C MET A 169 2.78 -13.60 5.09
N CYS A 170 3.95 -13.35 4.51
CA CYS A 170 4.68 -12.11 4.67
C CYS A 170 4.87 -11.43 3.32
N PHE A 171 4.43 -10.18 3.20
CA PHE A 171 4.65 -9.37 2.01
C PHE A 171 5.46 -8.13 2.37
N GLU A 172 6.52 -7.89 1.62
CA GLU A 172 7.40 -6.74 1.78
C GLU A 172 7.48 -5.91 0.50
N MET A 173 7.76 -4.62 0.64
CA MET A 173 8.01 -3.73 -0.49
C MET A 173 9.36 -4.08 -1.16
N PRO A 174 9.47 -4.07 -2.50
CA PRO A 174 10.76 -4.20 -3.18
C PRO A 174 11.79 -3.21 -2.63
N ARG A 175 13.04 -3.64 -2.46
CA ARG A 175 14.09 -2.79 -1.85
C ARG A 175 14.27 -1.47 -2.61
N SER A 176 14.23 -1.50 -3.94
CA SER A 176 14.34 -0.33 -4.82
C SER A 176 13.20 0.68 -4.55
N LEU A 177 11.95 0.20 -4.59
CA LEU A 177 10.77 1.03 -4.31
C LEU A 177 10.81 1.55 -2.88
N ARG A 178 11.13 0.71 -1.89
CA ARG A 178 11.21 1.13 -0.47
C ARG A 178 12.19 2.29 -0.26
N ILE A 179 13.38 2.22 -0.85
CA ILE A 179 14.38 3.29 -0.75
C ILE A 179 13.89 4.56 -1.45
N MET A 180 13.31 4.43 -2.65
CA MET A 180 12.76 5.54 -3.41
C MET A 180 11.65 6.25 -2.65
N LEU A 181 10.65 5.50 -2.17
CA LEU A 181 9.51 6.02 -1.44
C LEU A 181 9.93 6.64 -0.11
N SER A 182 10.89 6.05 0.60
CA SER A 182 11.41 6.63 1.84
C SER A 182 12.03 8.02 1.61
N LYS A 183 12.76 8.23 0.52
CA LYS A 183 13.34 9.53 0.15
C LYS A 183 12.25 10.54 -0.21
N GLN A 184 11.28 10.14 -1.04
CA GLN A 184 10.16 10.98 -1.42
C GLN A 184 9.34 11.41 -0.19
N ASN A 185 8.90 10.44 0.62
CA ASN A 185 7.99 10.67 1.74
C ASN A 185 8.62 11.57 2.81
N ARG A 186 9.95 11.55 2.97
CA ARG A 186 10.65 12.52 3.83
C ARG A 186 10.47 13.96 3.36
N ILE A 187 10.49 14.19 2.05
CA ILE A 187 10.30 15.54 1.47
C ILE A 187 8.81 15.90 1.49
N LEU A 188 7.91 14.97 1.14
CA LEU A 188 6.46 15.20 1.20
C LEU A 188 6.01 15.57 2.62
N ALA A 189 6.53 14.92 3.66
CA ALA A 189 6.23 15.26 5.04
C ALA A 189 6.62 16.71 5.40
N VAL A 190 7.73 17.22 4.83
CA VAL A 190 8.13 18.62 5.02
C VAL A 190 7.19 19.56 4.25
N LEU A 191 6.83 19.22 3.01
CA LEU A 191 5.89 20.02 2.21
C LEU A 191 4.51 20.08 2.88
N ASP A 192 4.00 18.94 3.35
CA ASP A 192 2.72 18.82 4.03
C ASP A 192 2.68 19.64 5.33
N LYS A 193 3.77 19.61 6.11
CA LYS A 193 3.89 20.42 7.33
C LYS A 193 3.72 21.90 7.07
N HIS A 194 4.21 22.39 5.92
CA HIS A 194 4.25 23.81 5.58
C HIS A 194 3.17 24.24 4.59
N GLN A 195 2.33 23.32 4.10
CA GLN A 195 1.37 23.61 3.03
C GLN A 195 0.38 24.72 3.39
N PHE A 196 -0.08 24.76 4.64
CA PHE A 196 -1.06 25.74 5.14
C PHE A 196 -0.42 26.90 5.92
N ASP A 197 0.91 26.96 5.98
CA ASP A 197 1.64 28.04 6.64
C ASP A 197 1.53 29.37 5.89
N SER A 198 0.97 29.37 4.68
CA SER A 198 0.61 30.58 3.93
C SER A 198 -0.18 31.59 4.78
N THR A 199 -1.06 31.10 5.66
CA THR A 199 -1.85 31.91 6.60
C THR A 199 -1.03 32.50 7.75
N LYS A 200 0.09 31.85 8.12
CA LYS A 200 1.02 32.32 9.16
C LYS A 200 1.94 33.45 8.69
N PHE A 201 2.13 33.60 7.38
CA PHE A 201 2.92 34.68 6.79
C PHE A 201 2.13 36.00 6.64
N PHE A 202 0.85 36.04 7.02
CA PHE A 202 0.12 37.29 7.14
C PHE A 202 0.48 37.95 8.47
N ALA A 203 0.87 39.22 8.40
CA ALA A 203 1.06 40.01 9.61
C ALA A 203 -0.29 40.15 10.33
N GLN A 204 -0.28 39.96 11.65
CA GLN A 204 -1.50 40.06 12.46
C GLN A 204 -1.97 41.51 12.49
N VAL A 205 -3.25 41.71 12.19
CA VAL A 205 -3.91 43.00 12.32
C VAL A 205 -4.02 43.32 13.81
N THR A 206 -3.46 44.44 14.24
CA THR A 206 -3.60 44.95 15.61
C THR A 206 -4.32 46.29 15.60
N HIS A 207 -4.87 46.70 16.75
CA HIS A 207 -5.49 48.02 16.88
C HIS A 207 -4.51 49.16 16.55
N GLU A 208 -3.22 48.96 16.85
CA GLU A 208 -2.13 49.91 16.57
C GLU A 208 -1.64 49.88 15.11
N ASN A 209 -1.82 48.77 14.41
CA ASN A 209 -1.46 48.61 13.00
C ASN A 209 -2.57 47.88 12.24
N PRO A 210 -3.65 48.58 11.87
CA PRO A 210 -4.80 47.99 11.20
C PRO A 210 -4.50 47.53 9.77
N TYR A 211 -3.40 48.02 9.16
CA TYR A 211 -2.98 47.69 7.79
C TYR A 211 -1.49 47.32 7.74
N PRO A 212 -1.11 46.15 8.27
CA PRO A 212 0.29 45.77 8.32
C PRO A 212 0.84 45.50 6.92
N LYS A 213 1.96 46.14 6.59
CA LYS A 213 2.66 45.93 5.31
C LYS A 213 3.21 44.51 5.23
N LYS A 214 3.03 43.88 4.07
CA LYS A 214 3.43 42.50 3.81
C LYS A 214 4.58 42.49 2.80
N HIS A 215 5.74 42.01 3.24
CA HIS A 215 6.94 41.89 2.39
C HIS A 215 7.17 40.46 1.84
N PHE A 216 6.30 39.52 2.19
CA PHE A 216 6.44 38.13 1.76
C PHE A 216 5.82 37.91 0.38
N ASP A 217 6.60 37.35 -0.53
CA ASP A 217 6.18 37.00 -1.89
C ASP A 217 5.61 35.56 -1.95
N PHE A 218 4.29 35.47 -2.11
CA PHE A 218 3.56 34.21 -2.18
C PHE A 218 3.79 33.47 -3.50
N HIS A 219 4.11 34.20 -4.58
CA HIS A 219 4.42 33.59 -5.87
C HIS A 219 5.75 32.85 -5.80
N ILE A 220 6.78 33.46 -5.23
CA ILE A 220 8.08 32.82 -5.04
C ILE A 220 7.93 31.59 -4.13
N TRP A 221 7.21 31.72 -3.01
CA TRP A 221 7.00 30.60 -2.10
C TRP A 221 6.26 29.43 -2.76
N LYS A 222 5.15 29.70 -3.48
CA LYS A 222 4.41 28.67 -4.22
C LYS A 222 5.28 27.99 -5.28
N ASN A 223 6.09 28.76 -6.00
CA ASN A 223 7.03 28.24 -6.99
C ASN A 223 8.08 27.30 -6.37
N ILE A 224 8.59 27.62 -5.18
CA ILE A 224 9.54 26.77 -4.47
C ILE A 224 8.87 25.46 -4.02
N GLN A 225 7.65 25.53 -3.47
CA GLN A 225 6.88 24.35 -3.07
C GLN A 225 6.64 23.40 -4.26
N GLU A 226 6.19 23.94 -5.40
CA GLU A 226 5.96 23.16 -6.62
C GLU A 226 7.25 22.53 -7.18
N ARG A 227 8.34 23.30 -7.27
CA ARG A 227 9.65 22.78 -7.72
C ARG A 227 10.17 21.67 -6.80
N THR A 228 10.01 21.86 -5.49
CA THR A 228 10.42 20.86 -4.50
C THR A 228 9.60 19.59 -4.62
N LEU A 229 8.29 19.71 -4.85
CA LEU A 229 7.40 18.58 -5.12
C LEU A 229 7.87 17.79 -6.35
N TYR A 230 8.11 18.42 -7.50
CA TYR A 230 8.59 17.70 -8.69
C TYR A 230 9.95 17.06 -8.49
N SER A 231 10.86 17.72 -7.77
CA SER A 231 12.16 17.14 -7.46
C SER A 231 12.02 15.87 -6.62
N ALA A 232 11.11 15.90 -5.62
CA ALA A 232 10.82 14.75 -4.76
C ALA A 232 10.19 13.58 -5.52
N THR A 233 9.28 13.87 -6.46
CA THR A 233 8.51 12.86 -7.20
C THR A 233 9.14 12.45 -8.52
N ARG A 234 10.25 13.06 -8.94
CA ARG A 234 10.95 12.74 -10.21
C ARG A 234 11.29 11.26 -10.38
N LYS A 235 11.59 10.56 -9.28
CA LYS A 235 11.91 9.13 -9.31
C LYS A 235 10.66 8.25 -9.37
N THR A 236 9.60 8.65 -8.66
CA THR A 236 8.34 7.91 -8.66
C THR A 236 7.54 8.15 -9.93
N GLY A 237 7.70 9.31 -10.58
CA GLY A 237 6.87 9.75 -11.71
C GLY A 237 5.53 10.36 -11.28
N TRP A 238 5.28 10.53 -9.97
CA TRP A 238 3.99 11.04 -9.52
C TRP A 238 3.83 12.53 -9.84
N ASN A 239 2.77 12.86 -10.58
CA ASN A 239 2.48 14.22 -11.06
C ASN A 239 1.67 15.07 -10.07
N ALA A 240 1.37 14.53 -8.88
CA ALA A 240 0.55 15.16 -7.84
C ALA A 240 -0.84 15.63 -8.30
N ARG A 241 -1.44 14.92 -9.27
CA ARG A 241 -2.74 15.24 -9.89
C ARG A 241 -2.81 16.65 -10.48
N ASN A 242 -1.66 17.24 -10.79
CA ASN A 242 -1.56 18.59 -11.33
C ASN A 242 -1.30 18.51 -12.84
N TYR A 243 -2.40 18.64 -13.60
CA TYR A 243 -2.46 18.55 -15.05
C TYR A 243 -2.45 19.92 -15.75
N ASP A 244 -2.86 21.00 -15.06
CA ASP A 244 -3.08 22.35 -15.64
C ASP A 244 -1.85 23.28 -15.55
N SER A 245 -0.66 22.72 -15.44
CA SER A 245 0.53 23.53 -15.20
C SER A 245 1.12 24.04 -16.53
N ASN A 246 0.90 25.33 -16.85
CA ASN A 246 1.63 26.07 -17.91
C ASN A 246 3.17 26.03 -17.75
N LYS A 247 3.68 25.47 -16.65
CA LYS A 247 5.10 25.32 -16.33
C LYS A 247 5.71 23.98 -16.78
N ARG A 248 4.97 23.15 -17.54
CA ARG A 248 5.41 21.83 -18.00
C ARG A 248 5.03 21.60 -19.46
N SER A 249 5.86 20.86 -20.18
CA SER A 249 5.53 20.34 -21.50
C SER A 249 4.79 19.02 -21.39
N ASP A 250 4.00 18.70 -22.42
CA ASP A 250 3.31 17.41 -22.54
C ASP A 250 4.30 16.24 -22.56
N PHE A 251 5.47 16.44 -23.19
CA PHE A 251 6.59 15.49 -23.14
C PHE A 251 6.96 15.13 -21.70
N PHE A 252 7.13 16.14 -20.83
CA PHE A 252 7.50 15.90 -19.44
C PHE A 252 6.40 15.18 -18.66
N LEU A 253 5.14 15.48 -18.95
CA LEU A 253 3.99 14.79 -18.33
C LEU A 253 3.96 13.31 -18.73
N CYS A 254 4.09 13.01 -20.03
CA CYS A 254 4.13 11.64 -20.54
C CYS A 254 5.34 10.88 -19.97
N TYR A 255 6.51 11.51 -19.92
CA TYR A 255 7.72 10.93 -19.34
C TYR A 255 7.52 10.54 -17.87
N GLN A 256 6.90 11.41 -17.07
CA GLN A 256 6.57 11.10 -15.68
C GLN A 256 5.54 9.99 -15.56
N LEU A 257 4.51 9.99 -16.41
CA LEU A 257 3.44 9.01 -16.38
C LEU A 257 3.96 7.60 -16.68
N ILE A 258 4.78 7.43 -17.72
CA ILE A 258 5.44 6.15 -18.04
C ILE A 258 6.20 5.63 -16.82
N ARG A 259 6.99 6.50 -16.19
CA ARG A 259 7.77 6.16 -14.98
C ARG A 259 6.88 5.80 -13.80
N PHE A 260 5.77 6.50 -13.61
CA PHE A 260 4.80 6.18 -12.56
C PHE A 260 4.18 4.81 -12.78
N ARG A 261 3.70 4.55 -14.00
CA ARG A 261 3.12 3.27 -14.38
C ARG A 261 4.15 2.15 -14.22
N ARG A 262 5.39 2.35 -14.66
CA ARG A 262 6.49 1.39 -14.48
C ARG A 262 6.66 0.98 -13.03
N ASN A 263 6.71 1.97 -12.12
CA ASN A 263 6.86 1.69 -10.69
C ASN A 263 5.66 0.93 -10.09
N GLN A 264 4.44 1.19 -10.59
CA GLN A 264 3.25 0.42 -10.20
C GLN A 264 3.30 -1.02 -10.71
N LEU A 265 3.75 -1.25 -11.96
CA LEU A 265 3.91 -2.60 -12.52
C LEU A 265 4.99 -3.39 -11.77
N VAL A 266 6.13 -2.75 -11.46
CA VAL A 266 7.17 -3.36 -10.62
C VAL A 266 6.62 -3.79 -9.27
N LEU A 267 5.73 -2.99 -8.66
CA LEU A 267 5.07 -3.37 -7.41
C LEU A 267 4.12 -4.56 -7.61
N ARG A 268 3.26 -4.52 -8.64
CA ARG A 268 2.31 -5.59 -9.00
C ARG A 268 3.02 -6.93 -9.18
N ASP A 269 4.03 -6.96 -10.04
CA ASP A 269 4.72 -8.20 -10.42
C ASP A 269 5.51 -8.78 -9.23
N TYR A 270 6.05 -7.91 -8.39
CA TYR A 270 6.71 -8.35 -7.15
C TYR A 270 5.72 -8.87 -6.10
N ILE A 271 4.50 -8.33 -6.03
CA ILE A 271 3.43 -8.86 -5.18
C ILE A 271 2.99 -10.22 -5.70
N LEU A 272 2.76 -10.38 -7.01
CA LEU A 272 2.41 -11.66 -7.65
C LEU A 272 3.45 -12.75 -7.35
N LEU A 273 4.73 -12.43 -7.52
CA LEU A 273 5.83 -13.33 -7.20
C LEU A 273 5.83 -13.75 -5.72
N GLN A 274 5.59 -12.82 -4.80
CA GLN A 274 5.49 -13.13 -3.38
C GLN A 274 4.24 -13.97 -3.08
N LEU A 275 3.11 -13.66 -3.71
CA LEU A 275 1.85 -14.36 -3.51
C LEU A 275 1.98 -15.84 -3.88
N GLY A 276 2.55 -16.16 -5.05
CA GLY A 276 2.81 -17.55 -5.44
C GLY A 276 3.72 -18.29 -4.44
N LYS A 277 4.77 -17.63 -3.95
CA LYS A 277 5.68 -18.20 -2.93
C LYS A 277 4.99 -18.46 -1.59
N GLU A 278 4.22 -17.49 -1.10
CA GLU A 278 3.51 -17.61 0.18
C GLU A 278 2.35 -18.61 0.10
N LEU A 279 1.62 -18.67 -1.02
CA LEU A 279 0.61 -19.71 -1.27
C LEU A 279 1.23 -21.10 -1.37
N THR A 280 2.34 -21.25 -2.09
CA THR A 280 3.10 -22.50 -2.14
C THR A 280 3.48 -22.95 -0.73
N LYS A 281 4.04 -22.04 0.07
CA LYS A 281 4.41 -22.31 1.46
C LYS A 281 3.21 -22.75 2.31
N ALA A 282 2.06 -22.08 2.17
CA ALA A 282 0.85 -22.44 2.91
C ALA A 282 0.26 -23.78 2.47
N GLY A 283 0.21 -24.05 1.17
CA GLY A 283 -0.29 -25.32 0.62
C GLY A 283 0.60 -26.52 0.95
N ARG A 284 1.90 -26.30 1.20
CA ARG A 284 2.82 -27.36 1.67
C ARG A 284 2.50 -27.94 3.03
N GLU A 285 1.65 -27.29 3.83
CA GLU A 285 1.09 -27.91 5.05
C GLU A 285 0.09 -29.03 4.72
N LEU A 286 -0.53 -29.00 3.54
CA LEU A 286 -1.56 -29.95 3.09
C LEU A 286 -1.00 -30.96 2.09
N ASN A 287 -0.12 -30.53 1.19
CA ASN A 287 0.57 -31.39 0.22
C ASN A 287 2.04 -30.94 0.12
N LEU A 288 2.97 -31.77 0.59
CA LEU A 288 4.40 -31.44 0.66
C LEU A 288 5.02 -31.02 -0.68
N ASP A 289 4.52 -31.58 -1.78
CA ASP A 289 5.02 -31.31 -3.13
C ASP A 289 4.29 -30.14 -3.81
N PHE A 290 3.34 -29.50 -3.12
CA PHE A 290 2.55 -28.40 -3.68
C PHE A 290 3.42 -27.25 -4.17
N TYR A 291 3.03 -26.73 -5.34
CA TYR A 291 3.61 -25.56 -5.98
C TYR A 291 2.53 -24.77 -6.71
N VAL A 292 2.62 -23.44 -6.58
CA VAL A 292 1.85 -22.51 -7.40
C VAL A 292 2.71 -21.29 -7.77
N SER A 293 2.66 -20.94 -9.04
CA SER A 293 3.25 -19.75 -9.61
C SER A 293 2.12 -18.86 -10.16
N ILE A 294 2.23 -17.55 -9.94
CA ILE A 294 1.26 -16.59 -10.46
C ILE A 294 2.05 -15.48 -11.15
N SER A 295 1.70 -15.21 -12.40
CA SER A 295 2.33 -14.20 -13.23
C SER A 295 1.28 -13.39 -13.99
N PRO A 296 1.60 -12.15 -14.43
CA PRO A 296 0.66 -11.37 -15.23
C PRO A 296 0.37 -12.07 -16.56
N GLY A 297 -0.88 -12.08 -17.00
CA GLY A 297 -1.27 -12.56 -18.33
C GLY A 297 -0.85 -11.58 -19.43
N SER A 298 -1.00 -12.00 -20.69
CA SER A 298 -0.71 -11.16 -21.88
C SER A 298 -1.58 -9.91 -21.96
N ASP A 299 -2.77 -9.96 -21.38
CA ASP A 299 -3.74 -8.87 -21.43
C ASP A 299 -3.46 -7.79 -20.37
N LEU A 300 -2.47 -7.99 -19.50
CA LEU A 300 -2.04 -6.99 -18.54
C LEU A 300 -0.86 -6.19 -19.08
N PRO A 301 -0.80 -4.86 -18.82
CA PRO A 301 0.35 -4.03 -19.20
C PRO A 301 1.67 -4.63 -18.72
N GLN A 302 2.67 -4.64 -19.59
CA GLN A 302 4.01 -5.16 -19.29
C GLN A 302 5.04 -4.04 -19.13
N ILE A 303 6.12 -4.34 -18.41
CA ILE A 303 7.23 -3.39 -18.22
C ILE A 303 7.99 -3.17 -19.53
N ASP A 304 8.17 -4.21 -20.33
CA ASP A 304 8.90 -4.12 -21.60
C ASP A 304 8.20 -3.18 -22.60
N GLU A 305 6.87 -3.20 -22.64
CA GLU A 305 6.06 -2.28 -23.43
C GLU A 305 6.23 -0.82 -22.96
N LEU A 306 6.41 -0.59 -21.65
CA LEU A 306 6.72 0.75 -21.12
C LEU A 306 8.14 1.21 -21.47
N ASP A 307 9.12 0.30 -21.52
CA ASP A 307 10.48 0.59 -21.94
C ASP A 307 10.51 0.98 -23.44
N ASP A 308 9.73 0.28 -24.27
CA ASP A 308 9.54 0.63 -25.67
C ASP A 308 8.84 1.99 -25.85
N LEU A 309 7.81 2.27 -25.05
CA LEU A 309 7.13 3.56 -25.04
C LEU A 309 8.07 4.71 -24.63
N GLU A 310 8.91 4.52 -23.60
CA GLU A 310 9.90 5.52 -23.17
C GLU A 310 10.90 5.81 -24.30
N SER A 311 11.35 4.77 -25.00
CA SER A 311 12.26 4.86 -26.15
C SER A 311 11.64 5.63 -27.31
N LYS A 312 10.41 5.27 -27.72
CA LYS A 312 9.70 5.93 -28.82
C LYS A 312 9.34 7.37 -28.49
N LEU A 313 8.90 7.65 -27.26
CA LEU A 313 8.64 9.01 -26.79
C LEU A 313 9.89 9.88 -26.88
N SER A 314 11.05 9.34 -26.49
CA SER A 314 12.33 10.07 -26.53
C SER A 314 12.82 10.38 -27.96
N LYS A 315 12.34 9.63 -28.95
CA LYS A 315 12.62 9.84 -30.38
C LYS A 315 11.52 10.63 -31.10
N GLU A 316 10.47 11.05 -30.37
CA GLU A 316 9.29 11.70 -30.95
C GLU A 316 8.55 10.83 -31.98
N GLU A 317 8.66 9.50 -31.85
CA GLU A 317 8.06 8.50 -32.76
C GLU A 317 6.63 8.09 -32.36
N ILE A 318 6.09 8.67 -31.28
CA ILE A 318 4.79 8.30 -30.73
C ILE A 318 4.02 9.53 -30.26
N SER A 319 2.69 9.49 -30.37
CA SER A 319 1.84 10.56 -29.86
C SER A 319 1.70 10.52 -28.33
N PHE A 320 1.46 11.68 -27.71
CA PHE A 320 1.15 11.75 -26.28
C PHE A 320 -0.14 11.00 -25.92
N THR A 321 -1.10 10.95 -26.85
CA THR A 321 -2.37 10.21 -26.70
C THR A 321 -2.11 8.73 -26.53
N GLU A 322 -1.23 8.13 -27.35
CA GLU A 322 -0.89 6.71 -27.23
C GLU A 322 -0.23 6.39 -25.87
N VAL A 323 0.61 7.29 -25.35
CA VAL A 323 1.19 7.12 -24.00
C VAL A 323 0.11 7.17 -22.93
N LEU A 324 -0.82 8.12 -23.03
CA LEU A 324 -1.94 8.26 -22.10
C LEU A 324 -2.85 7.04 -22.13
N ASP A 325 -3.20 6.56 -23.32
CA ASP A 325 -4.10 5.43 -23.51
C ASP A 325 -3.49 4.14 -22.95
N TYR A 326 -2.20 3.89 -23.22
CA TYR A 326 -1.50 2.75 -22.63
C TYR A 326 -1.43 2.86 -21.09
N CYS A 327 -1.00 4.01 -20.56
CA CYS A 327 -0.79 4.16 -19.13
C CYS A 327 -2.10 4.14 -18.31
N TYR A 328 -3.21 4.62 -18.88
CA TYR A 328 -4.53 4.60 -18.25
C TYR A 328 -5.39 3.40 -18.65
N GLU A 329 -4.88 2.53 -19.52
CA GLU A 329 -5.59 1.38 -20.09
C GLU A 329 -6.93 1.79 -20.74
N ARG A 330 -6.90 2.84 -21.56
CA ARG A 330 -8.07 3.37 -22.30
C ARG A 330 -8.26 2.73 -23.66
#